data_AF-A0A251QNP6-F1
#
_entry.id   AF-A0A251QNP6-F1
#
_cell.length_a   1.000
_cell.length_b   1.000
_cell.length_c   1.000
_cell.angle_alpha   90.00
_cell.angle_beta   90.00
_cell.angle_gamma   90.00
#
_symmetry.space_group_name_H-M   'P 1'
#
loop_
_entity.id
_entity.type
_entity.pdbx_description
1 polymer ?
#
loop_
_entity_poly.entity_id
_entity_poly.type
_entity_poly.pdbx_seq_one_letter_code
_entity_poly.pdbx_strand_id
1 'polypeptide(L)'
;MSKPLERYQKLGLKESLPRIHRYPLACKELSFILRGAYKKIPKNLQSLIFQDTLTAFRLLPEMQTRNAVLAAHLLLQSVEATLPKQKKNAAVTEYKNAMVAHKRRTKARQEENVSGSTQLPQDVLVHIFSFLDMQSLVSVGRVCWLWNIAASENNLWQAQYTTFFGNSDNDAMIKGRQIGRLVEDEGGYTLFWREAFKRAYLGGWVSLG
;
A
#
# COMPACT_ATOMS: atom_id res chain seq x y z
N MET A 1 7.71 15.38 -32.92
CA MET A 1 7.93 14.61 -31.67
C MET A 1 7.82 15.58 -30.50
N SER A 2 6.84 15.43 -29.59
CA SER A 2 6.70 16.35 -28.44
C SER A 2 7.89 16.24 -27.49
N LYS A 3 8.29 17.35 -26.87
CA LYS A 3 9.45 17.39 -25.97
C LYS A 3 9.19 16.47 -24.75
N PRO A 4 10.19 15.74 -24.23
CA PRO A 4 10.01 14.85 -23.06
C PRO A 4 9.35 15.54 -21.86
N LEU A 5 9.61 16.84 -21.67
CA LEU A 5 8.99 17.68 -20.65
C LEU A 5 7.47 17.81 -20.83
N GLU A 6 7.01 18.08 -22.05
CA GLU A 6 5.57 18.21 -22.36
C GLU A 6 4.85 16.88 -22.18
N ARG A 7 5.49 15.76 -22.53
CA ARG A 7 4.92 14.42 -22.32
C ARG A 7 4.72 14.14 -20.84
N TYR A 8 5.72 14.47 -20.02
CA TYR A 8 5.62 14.29 -18.58
C TYR A 8 4.52 15.17 -17.97
N GLN A 9 4.43 16.45 -18.36
CA GLN A 9 3.38 17.36 -17.88
C GLN A 9 1.99 16.87 -18.27
N LYS A 10 1.81 16.30 -19.46
CA LYS A 10 0.54 15.71 -19.90
C LYS A 10 0.08 14.51 -19.06
N LEU A 11 0.98 13.85 -18.31
CA LEU A 11 0.59 12.77 -17.40
C LEU A 11 -0.21 13.27 -16.19
N GLY A 12 -0.15 14.57 -15.88
CA GLY A 12 -0.93 15.16 -14.79
C GLY A 12 -0.63 14.56 -13.41
N LEU A 13 0.60 14.10 -13.19
CA LEU A 13 1.00 13.41 -11.95
C LEU A 13 0.90 14.34 -10.76
N LYS A 14 1.43 15.57 -10.88
CA LYS A 14 1.40 16.59 -9.84
C LYS A 14 -0.03 16.92 -9.40
N GLU A 15 -0.94 17.08 -10.35
CA GLU A 15 -2.36 17.39 -10.13
C GLU A 15 -3.13 16.20 -9.53
N SER A 16 -2.60 14.99 -9.69
CA SER A 16 -3.16 13.77 -9.14
C SER A 16 -2.74 13.50 -7.71
N LEU A 17 -1.59 14.04 -7.25
CA LEU A 17 -1.08 13.81 -5.89
C LEU A 17 -2.02 14.28 -4.77
N PRO A 18 -2.67 15.46 -4.83
CA PRO A 18 -3.58 15.88 -3.77
C PRO A 18 -4.85 15.02 -3.67
N ARG A 19 -5.18 14.23 -4.70
CA ARG A 19 -6.40 13.43 -4.76
C ARG A 19 -6.16 12.08 -4.09
N ILE A 20 -6.80 11.84 -2.94
CA ILE A 20 -6.63 10.62 -2.12
C ILE A 20 -6.73 9.31 -2.93
N HIS A 21 -7.67 9.23 -3.88
CA HIS A 21 -7.89 8.03 -4.70
C HIS A 21 -6.88 7.88 -5.84
N ARG A 22 -6.20 8.95 -6.27
CA ARG A 22 -5.18 8.91 -7.33
C ARG A 22 -3.74 8.94 -6.80
N TYR A 23 -3.56 9.37 -5.55
CA TYR A 23 -2.24 9.44 -4.91
C TYR A 23 -1.44 8.13 -5.01
N PRO A 24 -2.00 6.94 -4.71
CA PRO A 24 -1.23 5.70 -4.80
C PRO A 24 -0.79 5.38 -6.23
N LEU A 25 -1.63 5.70 -7.22
CA LEU A 25 -1.29 5.52 -8.64
C LEU A 25 -0.16 6.49 -9.04
N ALA A 26 -0.29 7.77 -8.71
CA ALA A 26 0.73 8.77 -9.01
C ALA A 26 2.10 8.43 -8.38
N CYS A 27 2.12 7.92 -7.14
CA CYS A 27 3.36 7.46 -6.50
C CYS A 27 4.00 6.27 -7.23
N LYS A 28 3.19 5.32 -7.72
CA LYS A 28 3.67 4.18 -8.51
C LYS A 28 4.23 4.64 -9.85
N GLU A 29 3.53 5.54 -10.55
CA GLU A 29 4.03 6.11 -11.82
C GLU A 29 5.35 6.86 -11.63
N LEU A 30 5.46 7.70 -10.59
CA LEU A 30 6.72 8.36 -10.25
C LEU A 30 7.85 7.36 -9.95
N SER A 31 7.54 6.26 -9.26
CA SER A 31 8.49 5.18 -9.00
C SER A 31 8.98 4.51 -10.29
N PHE A 32 8.07 4.21 -11.22
CA PHE A 32 8.42 3.63 -12.52
C PHE A 32 9.30 4.57 -13.34
N ILE A 33 8.94 5.86 -13.41
CA ILE A 33 9.72 6.87 -14.12
C ILE A 33 11.11 7.02 -13.50
N LEU A 34 11.20 7.03 -12.16
CA LEU A 34 12.48 7.10 -11.45
C LEU A 34 13.38 5.93 -11.85
N ARG A 35 12.90 4.69 -11.70
CA ARG A 35 13.69 3.49 -12.00
C ARG A 35 14.06 3.35 -13.48
N GLY A 36 13.13 3.65 -14.38
CA GLY A 36 13.29 3.37 -15.81
C GLY A 36 13.96 4.47 -16.63
N ALA A 37 13.74 5.74 -16.27
CA ALA A 37 14.04 6.86 -17.15
C ALA A 37 14.91 7.96 -16.54
N TYR A 38 15.00 8.08 -15.21
CA TYR A 38 15.58 9.26 -14.54
C TYR A 38 17.01 9.63 -15.01
N LYS A 39 17.89 8.63 -15.21
CA LYS A 39 19.27 8.88 -15.66
C LYS A 39 19.37 9.28 -17.15
N LYS A 40 18.35 8.97 -17.95
CA LYS A 40 18.33 9.14 -19.42
C LYS A 40 17.66 10.45 -19.85
N ILE A 41 16.96 11.11 -18.95
CA ILE A 41 16.19 12.32 -19.24
C ILE A 41 16.98 13.61 -18.96
N PRO A 42 16.64 14.74 -19.61
CA PRO A 42 17.29 16.03 -19.40
C PRO A 42 17.21 16.55 -17.95
N LYS A 43 18.20 17.35 -17.53
CA LYS A 43 18.33 17.85 -16.14
C LYS A 43 17.12 18.64 -15.64
N ASN A 44 16.46 19.40 -16.50
CA ASN A 44 15.24 20.13 -16.16
C ASN A 44 14.09 19.17 -15.79
N LEU A 45 13.91 18.09 -16.56
CA LEU A 45 12.90 17.07 -16.27
C LEU A 45 13.25 16.25 -15.01
N GLN A 46 14.54 15.94 -14.81
CA GLN A 46 15.00 15.33 -13.54
C GLN A 46 14.67 16.20 -12.33
N SER A 47 14.83 17.52 -12.45
CA SER A 47 14.48 18.46 -11.38
C SER A 47 12.97 18.45 -11.10
N LEU A 48 12.15 18.44 -12.14
CA LEU A 48 10.70 18.40 -12.01
C LEU A 48 10.20 17.10 -11.35
N ILE A 49 10.68 15.94 -11.81
CA ILE A 49 10.33 14.64 -11.20
C ILE A 49 10.77 14.60 -9.74
N PHE A 50 11.94 15.14 -9.42
CA PHE A 50 12.40 15.23 -8.04
C PHE A 50 11.48 16.11 -7.19
N GLN A 51 11.03 17.25 -7.71
CA GLN A 51 10.09 18.12 -7.02
C GLN A 51 8.73 17.44 -6.80
N ASP A 52 8.21 16.72 -7.80
CA ASP A 52 6.97 15.97 -7.67
C ASP A 52 7.10 14.81 -6.67
N THR A 53 8.28 14.18 -6.60
CA THR A 53 8.60 13.17 -5.57
C THR A 53 8.57 13.76 -4.16
N LEU A 54 9.19 14.91 -3.95
CA LEU A 54 9.12 15.61 -2.65
C LEU A 54 7.69 16.02 -2.31
N THR A 55 6.92 16.48 -3.31
CA THR A 55 5.50 16.84 -3.15
C THR A 55 4.68 15.62 -2.73
N ALA A 56 4.94 14.45 -3.33
CA ALA A 56 4.27 13.21 -2.95
C ALA A 56 4.54 12.84 -1.48
N PHE A 57 5.78 13.00 -0.99
CA PHE A 57 6.07 12.77 0.43
C PHE A 57 5.42 13.80 1.34
N ARG A 58 5.41 15.09 0.98
CA ARG A 58 4.76 16.14 1.77
C ARG A 58 3.25 15.95 1.92
N LEU A 59 2.61 15.36 0.92
CA LEU A 59 1.16 15.08 0.93
C LEU A 59 0.82 13.75 1.62
N LEU A 60 1.80 12.89 1.91
CA LEU A 60 1.56 11.61 2.60
C LEU A 60 0.77 11.76 3.91
N PRO A 61 1.01 12.76 4.80
CA PRO A 61 0.24 12.93 6.03
C PRO A 61 -1.24 13.26 5.83
N GLU A 62 -1.66 13.62 4.62
CA GLU A 62 -3.06 13.85 4.26
C GLU A 62 -3.77 12.58 3.80
N MET A 63 -2.99 11.53 3.48
CA MET A 63 -3.51 10.27 2.99
C MET A 63 -3.97 9.39 4.14
N GLN A 64 -5.15 8.78 3.99
CA GLN A 64 -5.80 8.00 5.05
C GLN A 64 -5.72 6.48 4.81
N THR A 65 -5.20 6.07 3.65
CA THR A 65 -5.25 4.67 3.23
C THR A 65 -3.90 3.98 3.40
N ARG A 66 -3.92 2.71 3.85
CA ARG A 66 -2.72 1.86 3.87
C ARG A 66 -2.07 1.75 2.49
N ASN A 67 -2.87 1.74 1.42
CA ASN A 67 -2.37 1.70 0.04
C ASN A 67 -1.53 2.94 -0.32
N ALA A 68 -1.90 4.13 0.17
CA ALA A 68 -1.09 5.34 -0.02
C ALA A 68 0.27 5.23 0.67
N VAL A 69 0.31 4.72 1.90
CA VAL A 69 1.56 4.49 2.64
C VAL A 69 2.46 3.50 1.90
N LEU A 70 1.91 2.39 1.42
CA LEU A 70 2.67 1.39 0.66
C LEU A 70 3.20 1.95 -0.67
N ALA A 71 2.39 2.74 -1.38
CA ALA A 71 2.81 3.38 -2.63
C ALA A 71 3.93 4.42 -2.40
N ALA A 72 3.84 5.21 -1.33
CA ALA A 72 4.89 6.14 -0.93
C ALA A 72 6.18 5.42 -0.51
N HIS A 73 6.08 4.28 0.17
CA HIS A 73 7.24 3.47 0.52
C HIS A 73 7.92 2.88 -0.74
N LEU A 74 7.15 2.40 -1.71
CA LEU A 74 7.68 1.93 -3.00
C LEU A 74 8.35 3.07 -3.79
N LEU A 75 7.81 4.29 -3.71
CA LEU A 75 8.45 5.48 -4.26
C LEU A 75 9.79 5.77 -3.56
N LEU A 76 9.86 5.67 -2.23
CA LEU A 76 11.11 5.81 -1.48
C LEU A 76 12.18 4.80 -1.92
N GLN A 77 11.84 3.51 -2.04
CA GLN A 77 12.80 2.50 -2.52
C GLN A 77 13.37 2.85 -3.90
N SER A 78 12.53 3.43 -4.77
CA SER A 78 12.92 3.86 -6.11
C SER A 78 13.86 5.06 -6.09
N VAL A 79 13.61 5.99 -5.18
CA VAL A 79 14.49 7.11 -4.88
C VAL A 79 15.85 6.62 -4.39
N GLU A 80 15.87 5.68 -3.45
CA GLU A 80 17.10 5.16 -2.87
C GLU A 80 17.99 4.44 -3.89
N ALA A 81 17.37 3.70 -4.80
CA ALA A 81 18.05 2.98 -5.87
C ALA A 81 18.58 3.90 -6.99
N THR A 82 17.93 5.04 -7.24
CA THR A 82 18.15 5.80 -8.49
C THR A 82 18.79 7.18 -8.29
N LEU A 83 18.48 7.88 -7.21
CA LEU A 83 18.89 9.28 -7.04
C LEU A 83 20.34 9.43 -6.56
N PRO A 84 21.03 10.52 -6.98
CA PRO A 84 22.34 10.89 -6.42
C PRO A 84 22.26 11.18 -4.91
N LYS A 85 23.39 10.99 -4.20
CA LYS A 85 23.50 11.05 -2.73
C LYS A 85 22.79 12.26 -2.10
N GLN A 86 22.99 13.46 -2.63
CA GLN A 86 22.38 14.68 -2.09
C GLN A 86 20.86 14.68 -2.20
N LYS A 87 20.31 14.42 -3.40
CA LYS A 87 18.86 14.37 -3.64
C LYS A 87 18.20 13.21 -2.88
N LYS A 88 18.87 12.06 -2.82
CA LYS A 88 18.42 10.90 -2.05
C LYS A 88 18.26 11.26 -0.58
N ASN A 89 19.28 11.84 0.05
CA ASN A 89 19.24 12.19 1.46
C ASN A 89 18.10 13.17 1.77
N ALA A 90 17.93 14.21 0.94
CA ALA A 90 16.84 15.18 1.10
C ALA A 90 15.45 14.51 1.01
N ALA A 91 15.25 13.60 0.06
CA ALA A 91 14.00 12.88 -0.12
C ALA A 91 13.73 11.87 1.02
N VAL A 92 14.76 11.18 1.51
CA VAL A 92 14.66 10.27 2.67
C VAL A 92 14.29 11.04 3.93
N THR A 93 14.90 12.21 4.18
CA THR A 93 14.54 13.06 5.33
C THR A 93 13.12 13.56 5.23
N GLU A 94 12.67 14.00 4.06
CA GLU A 94 11.29 14.44 3.82
C GLU A 94 10.31 13.29 4.08
N TYR A 95 10.58 12.09 3.55
CA TYR A 95 9.74 10.91 3.80
C TYR A 95 9.64 10.56 5.28
N LYS A 96 10.76 10.56 6.01
CA LYS A 96 10.77 10.28 7.46
C LYS A 96 9.91 11.30 8.22
N ASN A 97 10.06 12.58 7.92
CA ASN A 97 9.28 13.65 8.51
C ASN A 97 7.78 13.48 8.20
N ALA A 98 7.45 13.17 6.95
CA ALA A 98 6.09 12.89 6.51
C ALA A 98 5.50 11.66 7.21
N MET A 99 6.26 10.59 7.40
CA MET A 99 5.81 9.40 8.14
C MET A 99 5.52 9.71 9.61
N VAL A 100 6.34 10.54 10.26
CA VAL A 100 6.08 11.01 11.63
C VAL A 100 4.80 11.84 11.67
N ALA A 101 4.64 12.80 10.75
CA ALA A 101 3.44 13.63 10.66
C ALA A 101 2.17 12.80 10.36
N HIS A 102 2.27 11.80 9.48
CA HIS A 102 1.21 10.85 9.18
C HIS A 102 0.80 10.10 10.45
N LYS A 103 1.75 9.46 11.14
CA LYS A 103 1.48 8.72 12.40
C LYS A 103 0.84 9.61 13.46
N ARG A 104 1.34 10.84 13.65
CA ARG A 104 0.76 11.83 14.59
C ARG A 104 -0.68 12.17 14.23
N ARG A 105 -0.98 12.43 12.95
CA ARG A 105 -2.34 12.70 12.48
C ARG A 105 -3.27 11.50 12.63
N THR A 106 -2.78 10.28 12.35
CA THR A 106 -3.56 9.05 12.56
C THR A 106 -3.93 8.89 14.04
N LYS A 107 -2.97 9.12 14.95
CA LYS A 107 -3.21 9.05 16.40
C LYS A 107 -4.19 10.13 16.88
N ALA A 108 -4.01 11.39 16.46
CA ALA A 108 -4.92 12.47 16.83
C ALA A 108 -6.37 12.21 16.34
N ARG A 109 -6.52 11.67 15.12
CA ARG A 109 -7.84 11.23 14.62
C ARG A 109 -8.42 10.07 15.41
N GLN A 110 -7.59 9.14 15.88
CA GLN A 110 -8.05 8.04 16.71
C GLN A 110 -8.54 8.56 18.07
N GLU A 111 -7.82 9.50 18.69
CA GLU A 111 -8.22 10.14 19.95
C GLU A 111 -9.50 10.99 19.80
N GLU A 112 -9.64 11.71 18.68
CA GLU A 112 -10.86 12.45 18.33
C GLU A 112 -12.07 11.52 18.12
N ASN A 113 -11.88 10.39 17.41
CA ASN A 113 -12.95 9.40 17.20
C ASN A 113 -13.35 8.67 18.49
N VAL A 114 -12.40 8.42 19.41
CA VAL A 114 -12.68 7.81 20.72
C VAL A 114 -13.42 8.79 21.65
N SER A 115 -13.18 10.09 21.50
CA SER A 115 -13.80 11.11 22.36
C SER A 115 -15.16 11.61 21.85
N GLY A 116 -15.51 11.32 20.59
CA GLY A 116 -16.69 11.91 19.92
C GLY A 116 -17.68 10.96 19.23
N SER A 117 -17.50 9.63 19.28
CA SER A 117 -18.35 8.72 18.51
C SER A 117 -18.97 7.59 19.33
N THR A 118 -20.27 7.38 19.13
CA THR A 118 -21.07 6.18 19.45
C THR A 118 -20.65 4.94 18.65
N GLN A 119 -19.35 4.79 18.37
CA GLN A 119 -18.83 3.69 17.54
C GLN A 119 -18.61 2.43 18.37
N LEU A 120 -19.00 1.30 17.78
CA LEU A 120 -18.79 -0.01 18.37
C LEU A 120 -17.29 -0.28 18.55
N PRO A 121 -16.89 -0.93 19.66
CA PRO A 121 -15.54 -1.43 19.85
C PRO A 121 -15.05 -2.26 18.66
N GLN A 122 -13.73 -2.25 18.40
CA GLN A 122 -13.14 -2.90 17.22
C GLN A 122 -13.43 -4.41 17.19
N ASP A 123 -13.38 -5.08 18.33
CA ASP A 123 -13.74 -6.49 18.51
C ASP A 123 -15.18 -6.78 18.10
N VAL A 124 -16.12 -5.89 18.42
CA VAL A 124 -17.52 -6.00 17.99
C VAL A 124 -17.64 -5.84 16.48
N LEU A 125 -16.92 -4.88 15.88
CA LEU A 125 -16.88 -4.73 14.42
C LEU A 125 -16.31 -5.97 13.73
N VAL A 126 -15.22 -6.54 14.25
CA VAL A 126 -14.59 -7.76 13.72
C VAL A 126 -15.57 -8.94 13.83
N HIS A 127 -16.30 -9.04 14.94
CA HIS A 127 -17.33 -10.05 15.10
C HIS A 127 -18.46 -9.89 14.07
N ILE A 128 -18.99 -8.68 13.88
CA ILE A 128 -19.99 -8.40 12.84
C ILE A 128 -19.45 -8.75 11.45
N PHE A 129 -18.21 -8.38 11.14
CA PHE A 129 -17.59 -8.64 9.85
C PHE A 129 -17.29 -10.12 9.61
N SER A 130 -17.22 -10.95 10.65
CA SER A 130 -17.05 -12.40 10.51
C SER A 130 -18.24 -13.08 9.81
N PHE A 131 -19.41 -12.44 9.80
CA PHE A 131 -20.61 -12.92 9.11
C PHE A 131 -20.67 -12.47 7.64
N LEU A 132 -19.76 -11.60 7.18
CA LEU A 132 -19.78 -11.08 5.83
C LEU A 132 -19.11 -12.05 4.84
N ASP A 133 -19.65 -12.11 3.62
CA ASP A 133 -18.96 -12.76 2.51
C ASP A 133 -17.76 -11.92 2.04
N MET A 134 -16.90 -12.50 1.21
CA MET A 134 -15.68 -11.82 0.73
C MET A 134 -15.98 -10.46 0.08
N GLN A 135 -17.02 -10.35 -0.75
CA GLN A 135 -17.32 -9.11 -1.45
C GLN A 135 -17.81 -8.03 -0.48
N SER A 136 -18.67 -8.38 0.47
CA SER A 136 -19.12 -7.46 1.51
C SER A 136 -17.97 -7.08 2.44
N LEU A 137 -17.08 -8.01 2.80
CA LEU A 137 -15.90 -7.76 3.63
C LEU A 137 -14.94 -6.76 2.97
N VAL A 138 -14.71 -6.91 1.66
CA VAL A 138 -13.95 -5.93 0.88
C VAL A 138 -14.66 -4.57 0.84
N SER A 139 -15.99 -4.57 0.72
CA SER A 139 -16.80 -3.35 0.64
C SER A 139 -16.79 -2.56 1.95
N VAL A 140 -16.97 -3.22 3.11
CA VAL A 140 -16.90 -2.57 4.42
C VAL A 140 -15.51 -2.00 4.70
N GLY A 141 -14.45 -2.66 4.20
CA GLY A 141 -13.08 -2.15 4.28
C GLY A 141 -12.80 -0.88 3.47
N ARG A 142 -13.76 -0.42 2.66
CA ARG A 142 -13.69 0.85 1.91
C ARG A 142 -14.50 1.98 2.55
N VAL A 143 -15.28 1.71 3.59
CA VAL A 143 -16.19 2.69 4.22
C VAL A 143 -15.42 3.77 4.97
N CYS A 144 -14.64 3.39 5.98
CA CYS A 144 -13.82 4.31 6.75
C CYS A 144 -12.55 3.61 7.26
N TRP A 145 -11.63 4.39 7.86
CA TRP A 145 -10.37 3.85 8.36
C TRP A 145 -10.55 2.77 9.44
N LEU A 146 -11.44 2.99 10.41
CA LEU A 146 -11.72 2.02 11.48
C LEU A 146 -12.28 0.71 10.92
N TRP A 147 -13.23 0.80 9.98
CA TRP A 147 -13.79 -0.37 9.33
C TRP A 147 -12.77 -1.09 8.45
N ASN A 148 -11.85 -0.37 7.82
CA ASN A 148 -10.74 -0.98 7.09
C ASN A 148 -9.81 -1.77 8.00
N ILE A 149 -9.51 -1.26 9.20
CA ILE A 149 -8.72 -1.99 10.19
C ILE A 149 -9.43 -3.27 10.60
N ALA A 150 -10.68 -3.17 11.07
CA ALA A 150 -11.46 -4.34 11.49
C ALA A 150 -11.65 -5.35 10.34
N ALA A 151 -11.91 -4.90 9.12
CA ALA A 151 -12.07 -5.77 7.95
C ALA A 151 -10.75 -6.35 7.43
N SER A 152 -9.60 -5.85 7.90
CA SER A 152 -8.27 -6.36 7.55
C SER A 152 -7.73 -7.36 8.57
N GLU A 153 -8.49 -7.70 9.62
CA GLU A 153 -8.07 -8.65 10.65
C GLU A 153 -7.75 -10.02 10.08
N ASN A 154 -6.66 -10.62 10.56
CA ASN A 154 -6.05 -11.78 9.91
C ASN A 154 -6.93 -13.03 10.01
N ASN A 155 -7.64 -13.19 11.12
CA ASN A 155 -8.59 -14.28 11.37
C ASN A 155 -9.78 -14.27 10.38
N LEU A 156 -10.28 -13.09 10.00
CA LEU A 156 -11.36 -12.97 9.02
C LEU A 156 -10.91 -13.52 7.67
N TRP A 157 -9.71 -13.11 7.22
CA TRP A 157 -9.17 -13.58 5.94
C TRP A 157 -8.74 -15.04 5.98
N GLN A 158 -8.35 -15.57 7.15
CA GLN A 158 -8.13 -17.00 7.34
C GLN A 158 -9.41 -17.78 7.14
N ALA A 159 -10.50 -17.36 7.79
CA ALA A 159 -11.81 -18.00 7.67
C ALA A 159 -12.31 -17.96 6.22
N GLN A 160 -12.21 -16.80 5.55
CA GLN A 160 -12.55 -16.69 4.13
C GLN A 160 -11.68 -17.61 3.26
N TYR A 161 -10.39 -17.71 3.53
CA TYR A 161 -9.50 -18.61 2.80
C TYR A 161 -9.94 -20.08 2.97
N THR A 162 -10.23 -20.50 4.20
CA THR A 162 -10.72 -21.86 4.45
C THR A 162 -12.07 -22.13 3.79
N THR A 163 -13.00 -21.17 3.79
CA THR A 163 -14.30 -21.33 3.14
C THR A 163 -14.19 -21.40 1.62
N PHE A 164 -13.36 -20.57 1.00
CA PHE A 164 -13.23 -20.52 -0.47
C PHE A 164 -12.34 -21.63 -1.04
N PHE A 165 -11.29 -22.04 -0.34
CA PHE A 165 -10.27 -22.97 -0.86
C PHE A 165 -10.20 -24.31 -0.12
N GLY A 166 -10.87 -24.45 1.04
CA GLY A 166 -10.76 -25.60 1.94
C GLY A 166 -11.38 -26.91 1.47
N ASN A 167 -12.05 -26.93 0.31
CA ASN A 167 -12.61 -28.15 -0.31
C ASN A 167 -11.80 -28.69 -1.49
N SER A 168 -10.60 -28.17 -1.72
CA SER A 168 -9.62 -28.78 -2.63
C SER A 168 -8.45 -29.30 -1.81
N ASP A 169 -7.89 -30.45 -2.20
CA ASP A 169 -6.73 -31.17 -1.64
C ASP A 169 -5.44 -30.30 -1.48
N ASN A 170 -5.54 -29.20 -0.74
CA ASN A 170 -4.49 -28.21 -0.53
C ASN A 170 -3.94 -28.27 0.90
N ASP A 171 -4.16 -29.37 1.62
CA ASP A 171 -3.34 -29.74 2.79
C ASP A 171 -1.85 -29.88 2.38
N ALA A 172 -1.58 -30.11 1.08
CA ALA A 172 -0.25 -30.10 0.50
C ALA A 172 0.41 -28.71 0.38
N MET A 173 -0.33 -27.60 0.24
CA MET A 173 0.30 -26.26 0.18
C MET A 173 0.67 -25.71 1.56
N ILE A 174 -0.06 -26.11 2.60
CA ILE A 174 0.24 -25.70 3.99
C ILE A 174 1.39 -26.54 4.56
N LYS A 175 1.52 -27.82 4.17
CA LYS A 175 2.62 -28.71 4.60
C LYS A 175 3.84 -28.70 3.67
N GLY A 176 3.67 -28.48 2.36
CA GLY A 176 4.72 -28.57 1.35
C GLY A 176 5.79 -27.47 1.36
N ARG A 177 5.65 -26.44 2.22
CA ARG A 177 6.69 -25.42 2.41
C ARG A 177 7.43 -25.53 3.74
N GLN A 178 7.06 -26.49 4.60
CA GLN A 178 7.79 -26.73 5.86
C GLN A 178 9.06 -27.58 5.70
N ILE A 179 9.32 -28.18 4.52
CA ILE A 179 10.53 -28.97 4.29
C ILE A 179 11.13 -28.55 2.94
N GLY A 180 12.02 -27.55 2.93
CA GLY A 180 12.75 -27.23 1.69
C GLY A 180 13.33 -25.83 1.51
N ARG A 181 13.73 -25.13 2.57
CA ARG A 181 14.95 -24.29 2.64
C ARG A 181 14.91 -23.48 3.92
N LEU A 182 15.58 -24.03 4.91
CA LEU A 182 16.15 -23.31 6.04
C LEU A 182 17.10 -22.24 5.46
N VAL A 183 16.62 -21.00 5.37
CA VAL A 183 17.48 -19.84 5.53
C VAL A 183 16.91 -19.16 6.75
N GLU A 184 17.63 -19.32 7.85
CA GLU A 184 17.44 -18.57 9.08
C GLU A 184 17.50 -17.08 8.73
N ASP A 185 16.35 -16.42 8.80
CA ASP A 185 16.29 -14.96 8.85
C ASP A 185 15.29 -14.63 9.96
N GLU A 186 15.80 -13.97 11.00
CA GLU A 186 15.08 -13.65 12.22
C GLU A 186 13.90 -12.72 11.94
N GLY A 187 12.68 -13.26 12.05
CA GLY A 187 11.46 -12.48 11.98
C GLY A 187 10.25 -13.38 11.79
N GLY A 188 9.65 -13.81 12.91
CA GLY A 188 8.49 -14.71 12.93
C GLY A 188 7.44 -14.33 11.88
N TYR A 189 7.29 -15.18 10.86
CA TYR A 189 6.37 -14.95 9.75
C TYR A 189 4.93 -15.05 10.24
N THR A 190 4.31 -13.91 10.56
CA THR A 190 2.85 -13.84 10.66
C THR A 190 2.29 -14.03 9.25
N LEU A 191 1.72 -15.20 8.97
CA LEU A 191 1.11 -15.49 7.67
C LEU A 191 -0.07 -14.52 7.47
N PHE A 192 0.06 -13.57 6.54
CA PHE A 192 -0.99 -12.61 6.24
C PHE A 192 -2.01 -13.24 5.28
N TRP A 193 -3.14 -13.70 5.83
CA TRP A 193 -4.15 -14.45 5.10
C TRP A 193 -4.84 -13.65 3.99
N ARG A 194 -4.93 -12.32 4.14
CA ARG A 194 -5.48 -11.45 3.10
C ARG A 194 -4.64 -11.46 1.83
N GLU A 195 -3.31 -11.42 1.97
CA GLU A 195 -2.37 -11.50 0.86
C GLU A 195 -2.31 -12.90 0.27
N ALA A 196 -2.37 -13.94 1.10
CA ALA A 196 -2.48 -15.33 0.63
C ALA A 196 -3.77 -15.56 -0.18
N PHE A 197 -4.91 -15.06 0.32
CA PHE A 197 -6.19 -15.11 -0.38
C PHE A 197 -6.12 -14.40 -1.73
N LYS A 198 -5.57 -13.18 -1.79
CA LYS A 198 -5.40 -12.45 -3.06
C LYS A 198 -4.56 -13.22 -4.06
N ARG A 199 -3.47 -13.85 -3.62
CA ARG A 199 -2.61 -14.65 -4.50
C ARG A 199 -3.33 -15.89 -5.02
N ALA A 200 -4.02 -16.62 -4.17
CA ALA A 200 -4.80 -17.80 -4.58
C ALA A 200 -5.94 -17.41 -5.53
N TYR A 201 -6.68 -16.35 -5.21
CA TYR A 201 -7.78 -15.85 -6.01
C TYR A 201 -7.34 -15.38 -7.40
N LEU A 202 -6.19 -14.70 -7.51
CA LEU A 202 -5.63 -14.29 -8.81
C LEU A 202 -4.92 -15.43 -9.56
N GLY A 203 -4.29 -16.35 -8.85
CA GLY A 203 -3.59 -17.50 -9.43
C GLY A 203 -4.53 -18.53 -10.06
N GLY A 204 -5.73 -18.70 -9.50
CA GLY A 204 -6.76 -19.59 -10.06
C GLY A 204 -7.27 -19.18 -11.45
N TRP A 205 -7.13 -17.90 -11.82
CA TRP A 205 -7.54 -17.39 -13.13
C TRP A 205 -6.54 -17.73 -14.25
N VAL A 206 -5.29 -18.07 -13.94
CA VAL A 206 -4.25 -18.36 -14.95
C VAL A 206 -4.27 -19.83 -15.39
N SER A 207 -4.91 -20.73 -14.64
CA SER A 207 -4.99 -22.16 -14.96
C SER A 207 -6.23 -22.59 -15.76
N LEU A 208 -7.04 -21.65 -16.25
CA LEU A 208 -8.28 -21.92 -17.00
C LEU A 208 -8.29 -21.31 -18.42
N GLY A 209 -7.10 -20.99 -18.96
CA GLY A 209 -6.91 -20.50 -20.33
C GLY A 209 -6.14 -21.51 -21.18
#